data_AF-A0A842V3X7-F1
#
_entry.id   AF-A0A842V3X7-F1
#
_cell.length_a   1.000
_cell.length_b   1.000
_cell.length_c   1.000
_cell.angle_alpha   90.00
_cell.angle_beta   90.00
_cell.angle_gamma   90.00
#
_symmetry.space_group_name_H-M   'P 1'
#
loop_
_entity.id
_entity.type
_entity.pdbx_description
1 polymer ?
#
loop_
_entity_poly.entity_id
_entity_poly.type
_entity_poly.pdbx_seq_one_letter_code
_entity_poly.pdbx_strand_id
1 'polypeptide(L)'
;MEWGLLMKNKEIFGVFFREKPALMLINLRNAKSEVYASNLAKQIDCTYSHVVKILQQMEKSGLINFNKQGRLKLLSLTKKGTEVADNIDKIRNLL
;
A
#
# COMPACT_ATOMS: atom_id res chain seq x y z
N MET A 1 -6.96 14.59 0.78
CA MET A 1 -8.42 14.62 0.57
C MET A 1 -8.90 13.56 -0.44
N GLU A 2 -8.14 12.49 -0.72
CA GLU A 2 -8.48 11.50 -1.78
C GLU A 2 -8.82 10.09 -1.23
N TRP A 3 -8.65 9.86 0.08
CA TRP A 3 -8.93 8.58 0.74
C TRP A 3 -10.40 8.42 1.18
N GLY A 4 -11.17 9.51 1.12
CA GLY A 4 -12.56 9.55 1.59
C GLY A 4 -13.57 9.02 0.58
N LEU A 5 -13.21 8.79 -0.69
CA LEU A 5 -14.19 8.50 -1.74
C LEU A 5 -14.44 7.02 -2.03
N LEU A 6 -13.80 6.09 -1.31
CA LEU A 6 -14.06 4.66 -1.46
C LEU A 6 -14.79 4.13 -0.20
N MET A 7 -16.04 4.56 -0.05
CA MET A 7 -16.90 4.36 1.12
C MET A 7 -18.07 3.42 0.80
N LYS A 8 -17.78 2.22 0.33
CA LYS A 8 -18.71 1.09 0.50
C LYS A 8 -17.93 -0.01 1.20
N ASN A 9 -18.44 -0.46 2.35
CA ASN A 9 -17.98 -1.64 3.10
C ASN A 9 -16.63 -1.55 3.85
N LYS A 10 -16.30 -0.36 4.38
CA LYS A 10 -15.14 -0.18 5.29
C LYS A 10 -15.17 -1.10 6.51
N GLU A 11 -16.35 -1.30 7.12
CA GLU A 11 -16.47 -2.05 8.37
C GLU A 11 -16.09 -3.53 8.19
N ILE A 12 -16.73 -4.23 7.23
CA ILE A 12 -16.46 -5.65 7.01
C ILE A 12 -15.05 -5.89 6.42
N PHE A 13 -14.57 -5.00 5.55
CA PHE A 13 -13.19 -5.09 5.05
C PHE A 13 -12.17 -4.94 6.19
N GLY A 14 -12.44 -4.04 7.14
CA GLY A 14 -11.64 -3.81 8.34
C GLY A 14 -11.59 -5.00 9.31
N VAL A 15 -12.61 -5.87 9.30
CA VAL A 15 -12.63 -7.12 10.09
C VAL A 15 -11.62 -8.12 9.53
N PHE A 16 -11.50 -8.23 8.21
CA PHE A 16 -10.57 -9.17 7.57
C PHE A 16 -9.16 -8.60 7.37
N PHE A 17 -9.05 -7.29 7.09
CA PHE A 17 -7.81 -6.62 6.74
C PHE A 17 -7.56 -5.38 7.59
N ARG A 18 -6.30 -5.17 7.96
CA ARG A 18 -5.86 -3.84 8.39
C ARG A 18 -5.93 -2.90 7.20
N GLU A 19 -6.93 -2.01 7.21
CA GLU A 19 -7.29 -1.19 6.05
C GLU A 19 -6.11 -0.40 5.48
N LYS A 20 -5.38 0.34 6.33
CA LYS A 20 -4.26 1.19 5.89
C LYS A 20 -3.18 0.40 5.12
N PRO A 21 -2.59 -0.70 5.66
CA PRO A 21 -1.67 -1.56 4.91
C PRO A 21 -2.24 -2.18 3.63
N ALA A 22 -3.51 -2.59 3.64
CA ALA A 22 -4.13 -3.19 2.46
C ALA A 22 -4.27 -2.17 1.32
N LEU A 23 -4.79 -0.98 1.64
CA LEU A 23 -4.93 0.11 0.68
C LEU A 23 -3.58 0.68 0.21
N MET A 24 -2.55 0.66 1.06
CA MET A 24 -1.18 0.98 0.63
C MET A 24 -0.75 0.16 -0.57
N LEU A 25 -0.94 -1.17 -0.51
CA LEU A 25 -0.51 -2.07 -1.56
C LEU A 25 -1.31 -1.84 -2.86
N ILE A 26 -2.63 -1.64 -2.75
CA ILE A 26 -3.50 -1.30 -3.89
C ILE A 26 -3.08 0.04 -4.52
N ASN A 27 -2.76 1.05 -3.72
CA ASN A 27 -2.36 2.36 -4.24
C ASN A 27 -1.00 2.31 -4.93
N LEU A 28 -0.05 1.51 -4.43
CA LEU A 28 1.19 1.26 -5.14
C LEU A 28 0.95 0.60 -6.51
N ARG A 29 -0.08 -0.24 -6.64
CA ARG A 29 -0.47 -0.86 -7.92
C ARG A 29 -1.08 0.14 -8.88
N ASN A 30 -1.86 1.09 -8.38
CA ASN A 30 -2.51 2.13 -9.21
C ASN A 30 -1.58 3.30 -9.55
N ALA A 31 -0.39 3.37 -8.94
CA ALA A 31 0.57 4.42 -9.22
C ALA A 31 1.13 4.27 -10.65
N LYS A 32 1.08 5.35 -11.42
CA LYS A 32 1.60 5.41 -12.80
C LYS A 32 3.13 5.44 -12.87
N SER A 33 3.79 5.66 -11.73
CA SER A 33 5.25 5.78 -11.61
C SER A 33 5.69 5.28 -10.24
N GLU A 34 7.00 5.13 -10.05
CA GLU A 34 7.58 4.80 -8.75
C GLU A 34 7.12 5.80 -7.67
N VAL A 35 6.85 5.29 -6.47
CA VAL A 35 6.28 6.08 -5.38
C VAL A 35 7.34 6.33 -4.32
N TYR A 36 7.53 7.57 -3.92
CA TYR A 36 8.37 7.89 -2.77
C TYR A 36 7.70 7.41 -1.48
N ALA A 37 8.44 6.68 -0.64
CA ALA A 37 7.94 6.24 0.67
C ALA A 37 7.48 7.41 1.55
N SER A 38 8.13 8.57 1.44
CA SER A 38 7.74 9.81 2.12
C SER A 38 6.39 10.36 1.65
N ASN A 39 6.06 10.25 0.36
CA ASN A 39 4.77 10.67 -0.17
C ASN A 39 3.66 9.74 0.31
N LEU A 40 3.92 8.44 0.29
CA LEU A 40 2.98 7.44 0.82
C LEU A 40 2.72 7.65 2.32
N ALA A 41 3.77 7.97 3.09
CA ALA A 41 3.63 8.23 4.53
C ALA A 41 2.83 9.50 4.85
N LYS A 42 2.87 10.53 4.00
CA LYS A 42 2.03 11.74 4.17
C LYS A 42 0.56 11.47 3.91
N GLN A 43 0.26 10.47 3.08
CA GLN A 43 -1.11 10.13 2.69
C GLN A 43 -1.81 9.26 3.73
N ILE A 44 -1.05 8.49 4.51
CA ILE A 44 -1.56 7.61 5.54
C ILE A 44 -1.42 8.36 6.86
N ASP A 45 -2.54 8.58 7.54
CA ASP A 45 -2.60 9.25 8.84
C ASP A 45 -1.91 8.41 9.95
N CYS A 46 -0.58 8.35 9.93
CA CYS A 46 0.27 7.66 10.89
C CYS A 46 1.71 8.19 10.80
N THR A 47 2.54 7.84 11.79
CA THR A 47 3.93 8.30 11.84
C THR A 47 4.78 7.67 10.73
N TYR A 48 5.74 8.44 10.22
CA TYR A 48 6.67 7.95 9.19
C TYR A 48 7.38 6.65 9.61
N SER A 49 7.82 6.55 10.86
CA SER A 49 8.47 5.34 11.38
C SER A 49 7.57 4.11 11.36
N HIS A 50 6.27 4.27 11.57
CA HIS A 50 5.30 3.18 11.47
C HIS A 50 5.12 2.73 10.01
N VAL A 51 4.97 3.67 9.07
CA VAL A 51 4.88 3.36 7.63
C VAL A 51 6.12 2.61 7.14
N VAL A 52 7.31 3.07 7.52
CA VAL A 52 8.57 2.40 7.14
C VAL A 52 8.62 0.97 7.65
N LYS A 53 8.18 0.70 8.89
CA LYS A 53 8.11 -0.66 9.43
C LYS A 53 7.18 -1.55 8.60
N ILE A 54 6.00 -1.05 8.22
CA ILE A 54 5.05 -1.79 7.37
C ILE A 54 5.67 -2.08 5.99
N LEU A 55 6.29 -1.08 5.37
CA LEU A 55 6.95 -1.26 4.07
C LEU A 55 8.10 -2.28 4.14
N GLN A 56 8.90 -2.27 5.21
CA GLN A 56 9.94 -3.28 5.44
C GLN A 56 9.35 -4.70 5.59
N GLN A 57 8.17 -4.85 6.20
CA GLN A 57 7.49 -6.15 6.29
C GLN A 57 6.98 -6.62 4.92
N MET A 58 6.45 -5.70 4.10
CA MET A 58 6.02 -5.99 2.73
C MET A 58 7.20 -6.39 1.83
N GLU A 59 8.33 -5.69 1.94
CA GLU A 59 9.57 -6.04 1.22
C GLU A 59 10.08 -7.42 1.62
N LYS A 60 10.18 -7.70 2.93
CA LYS A 60 10.59 -9.03 3.43
C LYS A 60 9.68 -10.15 2.96
N SER A 61 8.40 -9.84 2.72
CA SER A 61 7.41 -10.79 2.19
C SER A 61 7.44 -10.92 0.66
N GLY A 62 8.32 -10.16 -0.01
CA GLY A 62 8.49 -10.14 -1.46
C GLY A 62 7.35 -9.44 -2.20
N LEU A 63 6.64 -8.50 -1.57
CA LEU A 63 5.53 -7.77 -2.20
C LEU A 63 5.99 -6.47 -2.87
N ILE A 64 7.01 -5.81 -2.33
CA ILE A 64 7.56 -4.57 -2.87
C ILE A 64 9.08 -4.64 -2.91
N ASN A 65 9.69 -3.77 -3.70
CA ASN A 65 11.12 -3.50 -3.69
C ASN A 65 11.37 -2.04 -3.26
N PHE A 66 12.42 -1.82 -2.46
CA PHE A 66 13.01 -0.49 -2.35
C PHE A 66 14.09 -0.30 -3.42
N ASN A 67 13.77 0.50 -4.42
CA ASN A 67 14.74 0.94 -5.42
C ASN A 67 15.56 2.09 -4.81
N LYS A 68 16.87 1.89 -4.69
CA LYS A 68 17.79 2.93 -4.20
C LYS A 68 18.15 3.86 -5.34
N GLN A 69 17.63 5.08 -5.32
CA GLN A 69 18.18 6.21 -6.06
C GLN A 69 18.81 7.20 -5.07
N GLY A 70 20.10 7.02 -4.79
CA GLY A 70 20.82 7.84 -3.81
C GLY A 70 20.22 7.73 -2.39
N ARG A 71 19.85 8.87 -1.79
CA ARG A 71 19.21 8.93 -0.46
C ARG A 71 17.71 8.63 -0.49
N LEU A 72 17.10 8.60 -1.68
CA LEU A 72 15.66 8.42 -1.85
C LEU A 72 15.35 6.93 -2.05
N LYS A 73 14.34 6.46 -1.32
CA LYS A 73 13.78 5.11 -1.47
C LYS A 73 12.51 5.20 -2.30
N LEU A 74 12.62 4.78 -3.55
CA LEU A 74 11.49 4.60 -4.44
C LEU A 74 10.89 3.21 -4.21
N LEU A 75 9.56 3.14 -4.21
CA LEU A 75 8.81 1.92 -4.04
C LEU A 75 8.31 1.43 -5.40
N SER A 76 8.50 0.15 -5.66
CA SER A 76 7.87 -0.56 -6.77
C SER A 76 7.26 -1.88 -6.27
N LEU A 77 6.21 -2.35 -6.94
CA LEU A 77 5.66 -3.68 -6.67
C LEU A 77 6.51 -4.76 -7.34
N THR A 78 6.63 -5.91 -6.67
CA THR A 78 7.05 -7.13 -7.35
C THR A 78 5.85 -7.70 -8.14
N LYS A 79 6.10 -8.67 -9.02
CA LYS A 79 5.01 -9.43 -9.68
C LYS A 79 4.02 -10.02 -8.64
N LYS A 80 4.57 -10.63 -7.58
CA LYS A 80 3.78 -11.17 -6.46
C LYS A 80 2.97 -10.07 -5.76
N GLY A 81 3.57 -8.91 -5.53
CA GLY A 81 2.89 -7.76 -4.95
C GLY A 81 1.69 -7.29 -5.76
N THR A 82 1.86 -7.20 -7.08
CA THR A 82 0.78 -6.83 -8.00
C THR A 82 -0.37 -7.84 -7.95
N GLU A 83 -0.08 -9.14 -8.02
CA GLU A 83 -1.11 -10.19 -7.94
C GLU A 83 -1.86 -10.16 -6.60
N VAL A 84 -1.15 -9.95 -5.49
CA VAL A 84 -1.76 -9.82 -4.17
C VAL A 84 -2.63 -8.56 -4.10
N ALA A 85 -2.15 -7.42 -4.60
CA ALA A 85 -2.92 -6.18 -4.65
C ALA A 85 -4.22 -6.35 -5.44
N ASP A 86 -4.16 -7.01 -6.60
CA ASP A 86 -5.33 -7.30 -7.43
C ASP A 86 -6.36 -8.15 -6.72
N ASN A 87 -5.92 -9.18 -5.98
CA ASN A 87 -6.85 -10.04 -5.23
C ASN A 87 -7.48 -9.31 -4.04
N ILE A 88 -6.72 -8.48 -3.33
CA ILE A 88 -7.27 -7.66 -2.24
C ILE A 88 -8.31 -6.67 -2.80
N ASP A 89 -8.01 -6.01 -3.92
CA ASP A 89 -8.93 -5.06 -4.54
C ASP A 89 -10.20 -5.74 -5.07
N LYS A 90 -10.07 -6.96 -5.64
CA LYS A 90 -11.23 -7.80 -6.00
C LYS A 90 -12.10 -8.14 -4.79
N ILE A 91 -11.50 -8.64 -3.71
CA ILE A 91 -12.23 -8.98 -2.47
C ILE A 91 -12.95 -7.73 -1.93
N ARG A 92 -12.27 -6.59 -1.89
CA ARG A 92 -12.83 -5.32 -1.44
C ARG A 92 -14.03 -4.88 -2.28
N ASN A 93 -14.00 -5.06 -3.60
CA ASN A 93 -15.11 -4.70 -4.48
C ASN A 93 -16.29 -5.69 -4.42
N LEU A 94 -16.06 -6.91 -3.93
CA LEU A 94 -17.09 -7.94 -3.74
C LEU A 94 -17.81 -7.82 -2.38
N LEU A 95 -17.10 -7.34 -1.36
CA LEU A 95 -17.64 -7.08 -0.02
C LEU A 95 -18.51 -5.83 -0.01
#